data_AF-A0A2N2TAA5-F1
#
_entry.id   AF-A0A2N2TAA5-F1
#
_cell.length_a   1.000
_cell.length_b   1.000
_cell.length_c   1.000
_cell.angle_alpha   90.00
_cell.angle_beta   90.00
_cell.angle_gamma   90.00
#
_symmetry.space_group_name_H-M   'P 1'
#
loop_
_entity.id
_entity.type
_entity.pdbx_description
1 polymer ?
#
loop_
_entity_poly.entity_id
_entity_poly.type
_entity_poly.pdbx_seq_one_letter_code
_entity_poly.pdbx_strand_id
1 'polypeptide(L)' 'SPGPRLHDLRHSFAVNTLLRWYRAGEDVERLLPTLSTYLGHSKVRDTYWYLSACPELMQEAASRLETRWGAVS' A
#
# COMPACT_ATOMS: atom_id res chain seq x y z
N SER A 1 26.60 -6.68 -11.44
CA SER A 1 25.67 -6.44 -10.31
C SER A 1 24.59 -5.48 -10.78
N PRO A 2 23.28 -5.77 -10.67
CA PRO A 2 22.30 -4.73 -10.97
C PRO A 2 22.36 -3.75 -9.80
N GLY A 3 22.82 -2.53 -10.05
CA GLY A 3 22.72 -1.45 -9.08
C GLY A 3 21.25 -1.13 -8.77
N PRO A 4 20.98 -0.28 -7.77
CA PRO A 4 19.61 0.09 -7.43
C PRO A 4 18.89 0.61 -8.67
N ARG A 5 17.82 -0.09 -9.08
CA ARG A 5 17.03 0.30 -10.26
C ARG A 5 16.02 1.35 -9.83
N LEU A 6 15.68 2.25 -10.73
CA LEU A 6 14.61 3.23 -10.51
C LEU A 6 13.30 2.55 -10.05
N HIS A 7 13.05 1.34 -10.55
CA HIS A 7 11.94 0.50 -10.13
C HIS A 7 12.01 0.10 -8.64
N ASP A 8 13.20 -0.17 -8.11
CA ASP A 8 13.40 -0.57 -6.72
C ASP A 8 13.11 0.61 -5.78
N LEU A 9 13.51 1.83 -6.16
CA LEU A 9 13.14 3.05 -5.43
C LEU A 9 11.63 3.30 -5.44
N ARG A 10 10.99 3.11 -6.60
CA ARG A 10 9.53 3.26 -6.74
C ARG A 10 8.80 2.25 -5.86
N HIS A 11 9.28 1.01 -5.84
CA HIS A 11 8.75 -0.06 -5.00
C HIS A 11 8.91 0.27 -3.51
N SER A 12 10.13 0.60 -3.06
CA SER A 12 10.38 0.93 -1.65
C SER A 12 9.58 2.15 -1.18
N PHE A 13 9.44 3.18 -2.01
CA PHE A 13 8.62 4.34 -1.67
C PHE A 13 7.14 3.99 -1.50
N ALA A 14 6.58 3.18 -2.43
CA ALA A 14 5.19 2.76 -2.38
C ALA A 14 4.91 1.92 -1.12
N VAL A 15 5.76 0.91 -0.85
CA VAL A 15 5.61 0.02 0.31
C VAL A 15 5.69 0.79 1.63
N ASN A 16 6.71 1.64 1.80
CA ASN A 16 6.86 2.44 3.03
C ASN A 16 5.71 3.41 3.24
N THR A 17 5.15 3.98 2.16
CA THR A 17 4.00 4.89 2.26
C THR A 17 2.74 4.16 2.69
N LEU A 18 2.46 3.01 2.08
CA LEU A 18 1.30 2.19 2.43
C LEU A 18 1.39 1.69 3.88
N LEU A 19 2.55 1.17 4.30
CA LEU A 19 2.77 0.72 5.69
C LEU A 19 2.53 1.84 6.69
N ARG A 20 3.03 3.05 6.42
CA ARG A 20 2.81 4.21 7.29
C ARG A 20 1.33 4.54 7.41
N TRP A 21 0.58 4.54 6.31
CA TRP A 21 -0.85 4.83 6.31
C TRP A 21 -1.65 3.78 7.06
N TYR A 22 -1.37 2.49 6.86
CA TYR A 22 -2.04 1.43 7.63
C TYR A 22 -1.79 1.58 9.13
N ARG A 23 -0.54 1.79 9.54
CA ARG A 23 -0.16 1.95 10.95
C ARG A 23 -0.75 3.21 11.58
N ALA A 24 -0.95 4.26 10.80
CA ALA A 24 -1.60 5.50 11.24
C ALA A 24 -3.14 5.39 11.24
N GLY A 25 -3.73 4.28 10.79
CA GLY A 25 -5.19 4.12 10.69
C GLY A 25 -5.83 4.97 9.59
N GLU A 26 -5.04 5.46 8.63
CA GLU A 26 -5.50 6.32 7.55
C GLU A 26 -6.42 5.59 6.58
N ASP A 27 -7.26 6.33 5.86
CA ASP A 27 -8.11 5.74 4.83
C ASP A 27 -7.35 5.45 3.52
N VAL A 28 -6.62 4.32 3.51
CA VAL A 28 -5.75 3.88 2.41
C VAL A 28 -6.49 3.83 1.07
N GLU A 29 -7.76 3.39 1.04
CA GLU A 29 -8.54 3.33 -0.20
C GLU A 29 -8.75 4.72 -0.81
N ARG A 30 -9.00 5.73 0.04
CA ARG A 30 -9.15 7.12 -0.37
C ARG A 30 -7.83 7.76 -0.79
N LEU A 31 -6.71 7.34 -0.21
CA LEU A 31 -5.37 7.90 -0.48
C LEU A 31 -4.64 7.21 -1.65
N LEU A 32 -5.05 5.99 -2.01
CA LEU A 32 -4.47 5.19 -3.09
C LEU A 32 -4.43 5.89 -4.46
N PRO A 33 -5.48 6.63 -4.90
CA PRO A 33 -5.42 7.40 -6.13
C PRO A 33 -4.31 8.47 -6.12
N THR A 34 -4.10 9.15 -4.99
CA THR A 34 -3.02 10.15 -4.85
C THR A 34 -1.64 9.50 -4.99
N LEU A 35 -1.43 8.35 -4.34
CA LEU A 35 -0.18 7.59 -4.49
C LEU A 35 0.02 7.12 -5.93
N SER A 36 -1.05 6.64 -6.58
CA SER A 36 -1.04 6.25 -7.99
C SER A 36 -0.55 7.38 -8.90
N THR A 37 -1.10 8.59 -8.73
CA THR A 37 -0.68 9.77 -9.49
C THR A 37 0.79 10.11 -9.22
N TYR A 38 1.21 10.10 -7.96
CA TYR A 38 2.60 10.39 -7.58
C TYR A 38 3.61 9.40 -8.20
N LEU A 39 3.25 8.11 -8.25
CA LEU A 39 4.08 7.08 -8.87
C LEU A 39 4.08 7.12 -10.40
N GLY A 40 3.21 7.94 -11.01
CA GLY A 40 3.00 7.96 -12.46
C GLY A 40 2.31 6.71 -12.99
N HIS A 41 1.48 6.06 -12.18
CA HIS A 41 0.69 4.90 -12.60
C HIS A 41 -0.50 5.36 -13.44
N SER A 42 -0.70 4.73 -14.60
CA SER A 42 -1.86 5.00 -15.45
C SER A 42 -3.16 4.43 -14.86
N LYS A 43 -3.06 3.42 -13.99
CA LYS A 43 -4.21 2.78 -13.33
C LYS A 43 -3.92 2.60 -11.85
N VAL A 44 -4.89 2.95 -11.00
CA VAL A 44 -4.81 2.75 -9.54
C VAL A 44 -4.58 1.28 -9.18
N ARG A 45 -5.07 0.34 -10.01
CA ARG A 45 -4.84 -1.11 -9.85
C ARG A 45 -3.35 -1.49 -9.78
N ASP A 46 -2.49 -0.77 -10.50
CA ASP A 46 -1.06 -1.02 -10.48
C ASP A 46 -0.45 -0.67 -9.11
N THR A 47 -1.11 0.22 -8.36
CA THR A 47 -0.78 0.55 -6.96
C THR A 47 -1.37 -0.46 -5.98
N TYR A 48 -2.58 -0.97 -6.24
CA TYR A 48 -3.17 -2.05 -5.43
C TYR A 48 -2.30 -3.32 -5.43
N TRP A 49 -1.54 -3.57 -6.50
CA TRP A 49 -0.63 -4.71 -6.58
C TRP A 49 0.33 -4.81 -5.37
N TYR A 50 0.78 -3.67 -4.83
CA TYR A 50 1.66 -3.65 -3.66
C TYR A 50 0.99 -4.25 -2.40
N LEU A 51 -0.33 -4.10 -2.25
CA LEU A 51 -1.06 -4.68 -1.11
C LEU A 51 -1.07 -6.20 -1.13
N SER A 52 -1.13 -6.79 -2.33
CA SER A 52 -1.13 -8.25 -2.51
C SER A 52 0.26 -8.86 -2.59
N ALA A 53 1.27 -8.09 -3.01
CA ALA A 53 2.62 -8.59 -3.28
C ALA A 53 3.57 -8.51 -2.08
N CYS A 54 3.22 -7.75 -1.05
CA CYS A 54 4.03 -7.56 0.16
C CYS A 54 3.32 -8.21 1.37
N PRO A 55 3.89 -9.27 1.95
CA PRO A 55 3.28 -9.98 3.09
C PRO A 55 2.98 -9.08 4.27
N GLU A 56 3.84 -8.11 4.58
CA GLU A 56 3.60 -7.17 5.68
C GLU A 56 2.38 -6.28 5.41
N LEU A 57 2.21 -5.80 4.17
CA LEU A 57 1.04 -5.01 3.79
C LEU A 57 -0.26 -5.83 3.83
N MET A 58 -0.20 -7.10 3.44
CA MET A 58 -1.35 -7.99 3.50
C MET A 58 -1.80 -8.24 4.95
N GLN A 59 -0.85 -8.39 5.88
CA GLN A 59 -1.16 -8.54 7.30
C GLN A 59 -1.82 -7.28 7.89
N GLU A 60 -1.30 -6.10 7.57
CA GLU A 60 -1.88 -4.82 8.02
C GLU A 60 -3.30 -4.61 7.44
N ALA A 61 -3.51 -4.96 6.16
CA ALA A 61 -4.82 -4.90 5.52
C ALA A 61 -5.82 -5.88 6.18
N ALA A 62 -5.39 -7.10 6.50
CA ALA A 62 -6.22 -8.08 7.21
C ALA A 62 -6.56 -7.62 8.63
N SER A 63 -5.58 -7.08 9.38
CA SER A 63 -5.81 -6.56 10.74
C SER A 63 -6.84 -5.42 10.77
N ARG A 64 -6.80 -4.51 9.79
CA ARG A 64 -7.82 -3.47 9.63
C ARG A 64 -9.21 -4.06 9.34
N LEU A 65 -9.28 -5.09 8.51
CA LEU A 65 -10.54 -5.77 8.19
C LEU A 65 -11.15 -6.41 9.44
N GLU A 66 -10.35 -7.16 10.20
CA GLU A 66 -10.76 -7.79 11.47
C GLU A 66 -11.23 -6.73 12.48
N THR A 67 -10.51 -5.62 12.62
CA THR A 67 -10.94 -4.52 13.49
C THR A 67 -12.30 -3.96 13.08
N ARG A 68 -12.52 -3.76 11.78
CA ARG A 68 -13.78 -3.23 11.26
C ARG A 68 -14.94 -4.21 11.43
N TRP A 69 -14.70 -5.52 11.32
CA TRP A 69 -15.73 -6.55 11.42
C TRP A 69 -16.00 -7.00 12.86
N GLY A 70 -14.97 -7.03 13.70
CA GLY A 70 -15.08 -7.30 15.14
C GLY A 70 -15.75 -6.15 15.91
N ALA A 71 -15.64 -4.91 15.44
CA ALA A 71 -16.38 -3.77 15.98
C ALA A 71 -17.87 -3.73 15.59
N VAL A 72 -18.30 -4.61 14.68
CA VAL A 72 -19.70 -4.75 14.22
C VAL A 72 -20.40 -5.96 14.89
N SER A 73 -19.71 -6.64 15.82
CA SER A 73 -20.26 -7.75 16.64
C SER A 73 -20.64 -7.31 18.05
#